data_AF-A0AAV6CAR0-F1
#
_entry.id   AF-A0AAV6CAR0-F1
#
_cell.length_a   1.000
_cell.length_b   1.000
_cell.length_c   1.000
_cell.angle_alpha   90.00
_cell.angle_beta   90.00
_cell.angle_gamma   90.00
#
_symmetry.space_group_name_H-M   'P 1'
#
loop_
_entity.id
_entity.type
_entity.pdbx_description
1 polymer ?
#
loop_
_entity_poly.entity_id
_entity_poly.type
_entity_poly.pdbx_seq_one_letter_code
_entity_poly.pdbx_strand_id
1 'polypeptide(L)'
;MSLITKTSNLLSFGEFRMAIYSACESYRYQLGIWFQPDTLEKTAQGGIPKGRLIQFIGLNPSTATEMCDDNTVRRCKNWAKAWGYDGMIMTNAFAYRATDPKHMKAHHEPVGPNNDEQLRIAHESSVEHVACWGNDGTLRDRSQALREMFRGTLKSFGLTKAGEPLHPLYLPNKIELINYH
;
A
#
# COMPACT_ATOMS: atom_id res chain seq x y z
N MET A 1 -9.44 -17.91 -4.06
CA MET A 1 -8.94 -17.75 -5.46
C MET A 1 -7.43 -17.87 -5.44
N SER A 2 -6.81 -18.43 -6.48
CA SER A 2 -5.34 -18.44 -6.58
C SER A 2 -4.79 -17.02 -6.71
N LEU A 3 -3.68 -16.77 -6.02
CA LEU A 3 -2.92 -15.53 -6.10
C LEU A 3 -1.76 -15.68 -7.08
N ILE A 4 -1.43 -14.60 -7.79
CA ILE A 4 -0.24 -14.52 -8.63
C ILE A 4 0.71 -13.52 -8.00
N THR A 5 1.98 -13.92 -7.84
CA THR A 5 3.05 -13.04 -7.42
C THR A 5 3.94 -12.73 -8.62
N LYS A 6 4.12 -11.45 -8.92
CA LYS A 6 5.08 -10.97 -9.93
C LYS A 6 6.19 -10.22 -9.23
N THR A 7 7.44 -10.45 -9.63
CA THR A 7 8.61 -9.78 -9.09
C THR A 7 9.41 -9.10 -10.19
N SER A 8 10.15 -8.06 -9.82
CA SER A 8 11.13 -7.45 -10.70
C SER A 8 12.38 -7.04 -9.93
N ASN A 9 13.52 -7.20 -10.59
CA ASN A 9 14.81 -6.70 -10.12
C ASN A 9 15.15 -5.47 -10.95
N LEU A 10 14.81 -4.29 -10.45
CA LEU A 10 15.17 -3.03 -11.07
C LEU A 10 16.55 -2.59 -10.56
N LEU A 11 17.57 -3.38 -10.92
CA LEU A 11 18.95 -3.21 -10.44
C LEU A 11 19.52 -1.82 -10.77
N SER A 12 19.15 -1.26 -11.93
CA SER A 12 19.53 0.11 -12.32
C SER A 12 19.00 1.19 -11.37
N PHE A 13 17.97 0.87 -10.58
CA PHE A 13 17.39 1.74 -9.57
C PHE A 13 17.69 1.28 -8.14
N GLY A 14 18.45 0.18 -7.97
CA GLY A 14 18.75 -0.40 -6.65
C GLY A 14 17.48 -0.83 -5.90
N GLU A 15 16.49 -1.37 -6.62
CA GLU A 15 15.19 -1.73 -6.04
C GLU A 15 14.81 -3.19 -6.38
N PHE A 16 14.33 -3.93 -5.37
CA PHE A 16 13.58 -5.18 -5.55
C PHE A 16 12.09 -4.90 -5.39
N ARG A 17 11.25 -5.46 -6.26
CA ARG A 17 9.81 -5.21 -6.25
C ARG A 17 9.02 -6.49 -6.35
N MET A 18 7.87 -6.48 -5.71
CA MET A 18 6.91 -7.59 -5.74
C MET A 18 5.49 -7.03 -5.77
N ALA A 19 4.61 -7.62 -6.58
CA ALA A 19 3.19 -7.34 -6.54
C ALA A 19 2.38 -8.64 -6.49
N ILE A 20 1.32 -8.63 -5.68
CA ILE A 20 0.42 -9.77 -5.49
C ILE A 20 -0.94 -9.42 -6.10
N TYR A 21 -1.41 -10.26 -7.01
CA TYR A 21 -2.64 -10.08 -7.78
C TYR A 21 -3.60 -11.25 -7.60
N SER A 22 -4.86 -11.04 -7.97
CA SER A 22 -5.75 -12.15 -8.35
C SER A 22 -5.29 -12.79 -9.66
N ALA A 23 -5.70 -14.04 -9.92
CA ALA A 23 -5.36 -14.73 -11.17
C ALA A 23 -5.75 -13.96 -12.45
N CYS A 24 -6.90 -13.28 -12.44
CA CYS A 24 -7.36 -12.42 -13.53
C CYS A 24 -6.74 -11.01 -13.53
N GLU A 25 -5.85 -10.71 -12.58
CA GLU A 25 -5.20 -9.42 -12.37
C GLU A 25 -6.13 -8.21 -12.20
N SER A 26 -7.44 -8.42 -12.01
CA SER A 26 -8.40 -7.34 -11.72
C SER A 26 -8.20 -6.75 -10.34
N TYR A 27 -7.61 -7.51 -9.41
CA TYR A 27 -7.26 -7.07 -8.07
C TYR A 27 -5.74 -7.05 -7.90
N ARG A 28 -5.21 -5.97 -7.29
CA ARG A 28 -3.84 -5.91 -6.78
C ARG A 28 -3.91 -5.74 -5.27
N TYR A 29 -3.46 -6.74 -4.54
CA TYR A 29 -3.54 -6.78 -3.09
C TYR A 29 -2.36 -6.08 -2.43
N GLN A 30 -1.16 -6.28 -2.96
CA GLN A 30 0.07 -5.67 -2.44
C GLN A 30 0.98 -5.20 -3.58
N LEU A 31 1.75 -4.15 -3.30
CA LEU A 31 2.95 -3.77 -4.04
C LEU A 31 4.06 -3.46 -3.03
N GLY A 32 5.03 -4.36 -2.89
CA GLY A 32 6.22 -4.18 -2.07
C GLY A 32 7.39 -3.64 -2.89
N ILE A 33 8.13 -2.69 -2.31
CA ILE A 33 9.33 -2.09 -2.91
C ILE A 33 10.40 -2.02 -1.82
N TRP A 34 11.53 -2.69 -2.04
CA TRP A 34 12.69 -2.68 -1.15
C TRP A 34 13.81 -1.87 -1.77
N PHE A 35 14.45 -1.05 -0.96
CA PHE A 35 15.57 -0.20 -1.35
C PHE A 35 16.87 -0.89 -0.99
N GLN A 36 17.88 -0.77 -1.85
CA GLN A 36 19.21 -1.38 -1.64
C GLN A 36 19.11 -2.88 -1.28
N PRO A 37 18.37 -3.70 -2.05
CA PRO A 37 18.04 -5.08 -1.66
C PRO A 37 19.26 -6.00 -1.48
N ASP A 38 20.42 -5.64 -2.01
CA ASP A 38 21.67 -6.39 -1.84
C ASP A 38 22.30 -6.21 -0.45
N THR A 39 21.91 -5.17 0.30
CA THR A 39 22.35 -4.96 1.69
C THR A 39 21.42 -5.64 2.70
N LEU A 40 20.34 -6.26 2.23
CA LEU A 40 19.30 -6.84 3.06
C LEU A 40 19.41 -8.36 3.10
N GLU A 41 19.20 -8.94 4.28
CA GLU A 41 19.00 -10.38 4.41
C GLU A 41 17.79 -10.81 3.57
N LYS A 42 17.85 -12.00 2.95
CA LYS A 42 16.74 -12.53 2.16
C LYS A 42 16.04 -13.66 2.90
N THR A 43 14.72 -13.78 2.75
CA THR A 43 13.97 -14.91 3.29
C THR A 43 14.37 -16.22 2.60
N ALA A 44 14.36 -17.33 3.34
CA ALA A 44 14.66 -18.65 2.80
C ALA A 44 13.65 -19.07 1.71
N GLN A 45 12.40 -18.62 1.81
CA GLN A 45 11.36 -18.79 0.80
C GLN A 45 11.29 -17.57 -0.12
N GLY A 46 11.61 -17.75 -1.39
CA GLY A 46 11.38 -16.77 -2.46
C GLY A 46 12.37 -15.59 -2.54
N GLY A 47 13.33 -15.50 -1.61
CA GLY A 47 14.38 -14.49 -1.66
C GLY A 47 13.90 -13.05 -1.46
N ILE A 48 12.75 -12.85 -0.81
CA ILE A 48 12.22 -11.51 -0.52
C ILE A 48 13.13 -10.86 0.53
N PRO A 49 13.61 -9.63 0.31
CA PRO A 49 14.44 -8.95 1.30
C PRO A 49 13.67 -8.71 2.60
N LYS A 50 14.33 -8.92 3.74
CA LYS A 50 13.89 -8.47 5.05
C LYS A 50 14.31 -7.03 5.24
N GLY A 51 13.52 -6.25 5.98
CA GLY A 51 13.88 -4.89 6.31
C GLY A 51 12.84 -4.24 7.21
N ARG A 52 13.17 -3.04 7.69
CA ARG A 52 12.24 -2.16 8.39
C ARG A 52 11.32 -1.53 7.34
N LEU A 53 10.13 -2.10 7.17
CA LEU A 53 9.16 -1.68 6.17
C LEU A 53 8.09 -0.74 6.75
N ILE A 54 7.61 0.17 5.91
CA ILE A 54 6.42 1.00 6.19
C ILE A 54 5.28 0.61 5.23
N GLN A 55 4.08 0.40 5.79
CA GLN A 55 2.88 0.16 5.01
C GLN A 55 2.16 1.48 4.72
N PHE A 56 1.75 1.69 3.47
CA PHE A 56 0.79 2.73 3.09
C PHE A 56 -0.51 2.07 2.63
N ILE A 57 -1.64 2.51 3.18
CA ILE A 57 -2.97 2.00 2.86
C ILE A 57 -3.73 3.06 2.06
N GLY A 58 -3.69 2.94 0.73
CA GLY A 58 -4.38 3.84 -0.20
C GLY A 58 -5.86 3.49 -0.42
N LEU A 59 -6.51 4.21 -1.33
CA LEU A 59 -7.90 3.95 -1.68
C LEU A 59 -8.05 2.68 -2.53
N ASN A 60 -7.46 2.71 -3.74
CA ASN A 60 -7.49 1.61 -4.69
C ASN A 60 -6.24 1.64 -5.58
N PRO A 61 -5.78 0.48 -6.09
CA PRO A 61 -4.70 0.43 -7.06
C PRO A 61 -5.03 1.20 -8.34
N SER A 62 -4.09 2.05 -8.78
CA SER A 62 -4.12 2.70 -10.09
C SER A 62 -3.15 1.97 -11.04
N THR A 63 -2.19 2.68 -11.63
CA THR A 63 -1.29 2.15 -12.68
C THR A 63 0.01 1.54 -12.17
N ALA A 64 0.39 1.75 -10.90
CA ALA A 64 1.64 1.17 -10.39
C ALA A 64 1.66 -0.37 -10.45
N THR A 65 2.82 -0.94 -10.74
CA THR A 65 3.06 -2.38 -10.77
C THR A 65 4.43 -2.68 -10.18
N GLU A 66 4.82 -3.95 -10.18
CA GLU A 66 6.20 -4.36 -9.93
C GLU A 66 7.20 -3.74 -10.92
N MET A 67 6.77 -3.21 -12.06
CA MET A 67 7.64 -2.63 -13.09
C MET A 67 7.68 -1.10 -13.09
N CYS A 68 6.66 -0.42 -12.56
CA CYS A 68 6.58 1.05 -12.63
C CYS A 68 5.82 1.69 -11.46
N ASP A 69 6.14 2.95 -11.19
CA ASP A 69 5.46 3.76 -10.18
C ASP A 69 4.36 4.63 -10.80
N ASP A 70 3.25 4.78 -10.09
CA ASP A 70 2.32 5.90 -10.28
C ASP A 70 2.72 7.09 -9.39
N ASN A 71 1.98 8.21 -9.49
CA ASN A 71 2.30 9.41 -8.73
C ASN A 71 2.18 9.21 -7.21
N THR A 72 1.24 8.40 -6.75
CA THR A 72 1.05 8.13 -5.32
C THR A 72 2.19 7.26 -4.79
N VAL A 73 2.52 6.18 -5.48
CA VAL A 73 3.63 5.28 -5.11
C VAL A 73 4.96 6.02 -5.11
N ARG A 74 5.23 6.88 -6.11
CA ARG A 74 6.46 7.69 -6.15
C ARG A 74 6.61 8.57 -4.90
N ARG A 75 5.52 9.19 -4.44
CA ARG A 75 5.53 10.04 -3.25
C ARG A 75 5.76 9.24 -1.98
N CYS A 76 5.01 8.16 -1.78
CA CYS A 76 5.18 7.26 -0.64
C CYS A 76 6.61 6.69 -0.58
N LYS A 77 7.17 6.34 -1.74
CA LYS A 77 8.56 5.85 -1.86
C LYS A 77 9.58 6.89 -1.42
N ASN A 78 9.40 8.15 -1.83
CA ASN A 78 10.29 9.24 -1.46
C ASN A 78 10.24 9.51 0.05
N TRP A 79 9.06 9.48 0.68
CA TRP A 79 8.96 9.60 2.13
C TRP A 79 9.57 8.41 2.87
N ALA A 80 9.31 7.18 2.43
CA ALA A 80 9.90 5.99 3.03
C ALA A 80 11.44 6.05 3.04
N LYS A 81 12.05 6.44 1.91
CA LYS A 81 13.52 6.68 1.82
C LYS A 81 13.97 7.80 2.76
N ALA A 82 13.28 8.94 2.76
CA ALA A 82 13.64 10.10 3.59
C ALA A 82 13.53 9.82 5.10
N TRP A 83 12.62 8.93 5.50
CA TRP A 83 12.45 8.50 6.88
C TRP A 83 13.34 7.30 7.29
N GLY A 84 14.19 6.82 6.38
CA GLY A 84 15.16 5.76 6.68
C GLY A 84 14.58 4.35 6.77
N TYR A 85 13.45 4.08 6.10
CA TYR A 85 12.94 2.72 5.95
C TYR A 85 13.69 1.98 4.85
N ASP A 86 13.82 0.66 4.99
CA ASP A 86 14.46 -0.22 4.00
C ASP A 86 13.54 -0.53 2.81
N GLY A 87 12.25 -0.20 2.93
CA GLY A 87 11.27 -0.43 1.89
C GLY A 87 9.88 -0.01 2.31
N MET A 88 8.92 -0.20 1.42
CA MET A 88 7.51 0.05 1.66
C MET A 88 6.62 -1.03 1.07
N ILE A 89 5.42 -1.18 1.64
CA ILE A 89 4.34 -1.98 1.07
C ILE A 89 3.13 -1.08 0.85
N MET A 90 2.66 -0.99 -0.39
CA MET A 90 1.43 -0.32 -0.76
C MET A 90 0.28 -1.34 -0.79
N THR A 91 -0.67 -1.18 0.12
CA THR A 91 -1.97 -1.87 0.12
C THR A 91 -3.09 -0.85 -0.10
N ASN A 92 -4.33 -1.31 -0.23
CA ASN A 92 -5.46 -0.43 -0.51
C ASN A 92 -6.72 -0.89 0.22
N ALA A 93 -7.58 0.07 0.58
CA ALA A 93 -8.89 -0.19 1.14
C ALA A 93 -9.74 -1.08 0.22
N PHE A 94 -9.62 -0.87 -1.09
CA PHE A 94 -10.24 -1.67 -2.15
C PHE A 94 -9.16 -2.23 -3.07
N ALA A 95 -9.09 -3.55 -3.29
CA ALA A 95 -8.05 -4.13 -4.14
C ALA A 95 -8.34 -4.00 -5.64
N TYR A 96 -9.56 -3.64 -6.04
CA TYR A 96 -9.93 -3.54 -7.46
C TYR A 96 -9.11 -2.44 -8.15
N ARG A 97 -8.44 -2.81 -9.24
CA ARG A 97 -7.56 -1.91 -9.98
C ARG A 97 -8.39 -1.01 -10.89
N ALA A 98 -8.26 0.30 -10.69
CA ALA A 98 -8.93 1.30 -11.52
C ALA A 98 -8.19 2.64 -11.44
N THR A 99 -7.95 3.28 -12.59
CA THR A 99 -7.39 4.64 -12.62
C THR A 99 -8.38 5.68 -12.11
N ASP A 100 -9.66 5.56 -12.48
CA ASP A 100 -10.75 6.39 -11.96
C ASP A 100 -11.46 5.63 -10.81
N PRO A 101 -11.45 6.17 -9.56
CA PRO A 101 -12.17 5.59 -8.43
C PRO A 101 -13.66 5.35 -8.69
N LYS A 102 -14.30 6.02 -9.65
CA LYS A 102 -15.69 5.76 -10.04
C LYS A 102 -15.89 4.33 -10.52
N HIS A 103 -14.94 3.76 -11.27
CA HIS A 103 -15.02 2.37 -11.71
C HIS A 103 -14.87 1.39 -10.54
N MET A 104 -13.99 1.70 -9.58
CA MET A 104 -13.89 0.93 -8.34
C MET A 104 -15.21 1.00 -7.55
N LYS A 105 -15.79 2.18 -7.35
CA LYS A 105 -17.07 2.34 -6.62
C LYS A 105 -18.23 1.57 -7.27
N ALA A 106 -18.26 1.52 -8.60
CA ALA A 106 -19.28 0.82 -9.37
C ALA A 106 -19.09 -0.71 -9.42
N HIS A 107 -17.90 -1.22 -9.06
CA HIS A 107 -17.64 -2.66 -9.08
C HIS A 107 -18.47 -3.38 -7.99
N HIS A 108 -18.97 -4.58 -8.29
CA HIS A 108 -19.80 -5.35 -7.36
C HIS A 108 -19.00 -5.80 -6.13
N GLU A 109 -17.73 -6.19 -6.29
CA GLU A 109 -16.82 -6.59 -5.21
C GLU A 109 -15.52 -5.77 -5.19
N PRO A 110 -15.54 -4.47 -4.86
CA PRO A 110 -14.36 -3.62 -4.99
C PRO A 110 -13.27 -3.93 -3.96
N VAL A 111 -13.65 -4.48 -2.81
CA VAL A 111 -12.70 -4.90 -1.76
C VAL A 111 -11.80 -6.00 -2.30
N GLY A 112 -12.36 -6.98 -3.01
CA GLY A 112 -11.67 -8.16 -3.52
C GLY A 112 -11.53 -9.27 -2.45
N PRO A 113 -11.62 -10.55 -2.84
CA PRO A 113 -11.84 -11.66 -1.90
C PRO A 113 -10.68 -11.94 -0.95
N ASN A 114 -9.44 -11.55 -1.27
CA ASN A 114 -8.27 -11.79 -0.41
C ASN A 114 -7.71 -10.51 0.22
N ASN A 115 -8.40 -9.38 0.10
CA ASN A 115 -7.80 -8.09 0.45
C ASN A 115 -7.54 -7.94 1.95
N ASP A 116 -8.48 -8.34 2.80
CA ASP A 116 -8.31 -8.26 4.26
C ASP A 116 -7.15 -9.11 4.74
N GLU A 117 -6.99 -10.31 4.18
CA GLU A 117 -5.88 -11.17 4.53
C GLU A 117 -4.53 -10.58 4.11
N GLN A 118 -4.47 -10.04 2.90
CA GLN A 118 -3.25 -9.40 2.39
C GLN A 118 -2.93 -8.09 3.12
N LEU A 119 -3.94 -7.37 3.60
CA LEU A 119 -3.78 -6.21 4.46
C LEU A 119 -3.12 -6.60 5.80
N ARG A 120 -3.56 -7.70 6.44
CA ARG A 120 -2.95 -8.20 7.70
C ARG A 120 -1.52 -8.66 7.48
N ILE A 121 -1.25 -9.44 6.43
CA ILE A 121 0.11 -9.90 6.10
C ILE A 121 1.06 -8.71 5.90
N ALA A 122 0.63 -7.69 5.16
CA ALA A 122 1.42 -6.47 4.97
C ALA A 122 1.61 -5.67 6.26
N HIS A 123 0.59 -5.65 7.14
CA HIS A 123 0.64 -5.00 8.45
C HIS A 123 1.67 -5.68 9.35
N GLU A 124 1.63 -7.00 9.47
CA GLU A 124 2.58 -7.81 10.25
C GLU A 124 4.02 -7.71 9.73
N SER A 125 4.18 -7.53 8.41
CA SER A 125 5.49 -7.37 7.76
C SER A 125 6.07 -5.95 7.90
N SER A 126 5.32 -4.99 8.44
CA SER A 126 5.70 -3.58 8.50
C SER A 126 5.73 -3.08 9.95
N VAL A 127 6.65 -2.16 10.26
CA VAL A 127 6.79 -1.59 11.61
C VAL A 127 5.98 -0.30 11.81
N GLU A 128 5.42 0.25 10.74
CA GLU A 128 4.69 1.50 10.72
C GLU A 128 3.60 1.44 9.64
N HIS A 129 2.41 1.98 9.92
CA HIS A 129 1.23 1.81 9.05
C HIS A 129 0.50 3.13 8.85
N VAL A 130 0.46 3.61 7.61
CA VAL A 130 -0.08 4.93 7.26
C VAL A 130 -1.32 4.78 6.41
N ALA A 131 -2.45 5.20 6.96
CA ALA A 131 -3.70 5.35 6.24
C ALA A 131 -3.68 6.62 5.37
N CYS A 132 -4.07 6.49 4.10
CA CYS A 132 -4.09 7.60 3.15
C CYS A 132 -5.14 7.43 2.02
N TRP A 133 -6.31 6.88 2.35
CA TRP A 133 -7.37 6.52 1.38
C TRP A 133 -8.33 7.66 1.02
N GLY A 134 -8.30 8.81 1.70
CA GLY A 134 -9.18 9.94 1.39
C GLY A 134 -10.66 9.67 1.70
N ASN A 135 -11.53 10.64 1.38
CA ASN A 135 -12.95 10.57 1.75
C ASN A 135 -13.70 9.34 1.20
N ASP A 136 -13.23 8.83 0.06
CA ASP A 136 -13.85 7.70 -0.63
C ASP A 136 -13.64 6.35 0.08
N GLY A 137 -12.77 6.32 1.10
CA GLY A 137 -12.64 5.14 1.98
C GLY A 137 -13.92 4.83 2.76
N THR A 138 -14.85 5.78 2.89
CA THR A 138 -16.15 5.56 3.55
C THR A 138 -17.12 4.69 2.74
N LEU A 139 -16.82 4.42 1.47
CA LEU A 139 -17.62 3.53 0.64
C LEU A 139 -17.83 2.18 1.35
N ARG A 140 -19.09 1.79 1.57
CA ARG A 140 -19.46 0.52 2.23
C ARG A 140 -18.79 0.34 3.60
N ASP A 141 -18.68 1.43 4.36
CA ASP A 141 -18.10 1.49 5.71
C ASP A 141 -16.64 0.99 5.79
N ARG A 142 -15.92 1.02 4.66
CA ARG A 142 -14.61 0.39 4.57
C ARG A 142 -13.57 1.05 5.47
N SER A 143 -13.58 2.38 5.59
CA SER A 143 -12.71 3.13 6.50
C SER A 143 -12.93 2.71 7.96
N GLN A 144 -14.19 2.55 8.38
CA GLN A 144 -14.50 2.06 9.72
C GLN A 144 -13.98 0.63 9.93
N ALA A 145 -14.23 -0.28 8.98
CA ALA A 145 -13.76 -1.66 9.06
C ALA A 145 -12.22 -1.74 9.19
N LEU A 146 -11.48 -0.89 8.47
CA LEU A 146 -10.01 -0.84 8.56
C LEU A 146 -9.53 -0.25 9.89
N ARG A 147 -10.19 0.80 10.40
CA ARG A 147 -9.89 1.34 11.73
C ARG A 147 -10.14 0.32 12.84
N GLU A 148 -11.19 -0.48 12.72
CA GLU A 148 -11.46 -1.57 13.67
C GLU A 148 -10.44 -2.69 13.55
N MET A 149 -10.08 -3.10 12.32
CA MET A 149 -9.09 -4.14 12.04
C MET A 149 -7.70 -3.78 12.57
N PHE A 150 -7.31 -2.51 12.50
CA PHE A 150 -5.98 -1.99 12.88
C PHE A 150 -6.06 -0.97 14.01
N ARG A 151 -6.96 -1.20 14.97
CA ARG A 151 -7.25 -0.25 16.04
C ARG A 151 -5.99 0.09 16.83
N GLY A 152 -5.69 1.39 16.91
CA GLY A 152 -4.57 1.92 17.70
C GLY A 152 -3.19 1.79 17.04
N THR A 153 -3.09 1.27 15.82
CA THR A 153 -1.81 1.14 15.10
C THR A 153 -1.67 2.10 13.93
N LEU A 154 -2.79 2.61 13.40
CA LEU A 154 -2.77 3.48 12.23
C LEU A 154 -2.25 4.88 12.52
N LYS A 155 -1.45 5.39 11.59
CA LYS A 155 -1.12 6.80 11.45
C LYS A 155 -1.73 7.38 10.18
N SER A 156 -1.71 8.70 10.05
CA SER A 156 -2.09 9.41 8.83
C SER A 156 -1.22 10.65 8.63
N PHE A 157 -1.28 11.23 7.44
CA PHE A 157 -0.67 12.52 7.14
C PHE A 157 -1.45 13.73 7.69
N GLY A 158 -2.55 13.48 8.41
CA GLY A 158 -3.59 14.45 8.69
C GLY A 158 -4.94 13.98 8.16
N LEU A 159 -5.99 14.72 8.51
CA LEU A 159 -7.37 14.37 8.19
C LEU A 159 -8.00 15.40 7.26
N THR A 160 -8.94 14.94 6.43
CA THR A 160 -9.87 15.81 5.71
C THR A 160 -10.87 16.42 6.69
N LYS A 161 -11.69 17.36 6.20
CA LYS A 161 -12.82 17.90 6.98
C LYS A 161 -13.84 16.83 7.39
N ALA A 162 -13.90 15.70 6.67
CA ALA A 162 -14.77 14.58 6.98
C ALA A 162 -14.15 13.60 7.98
N GLY A 163 -12.95 13.88 8.50
CA GLY A 163 -12.25 13.00 9.44
C GLY A 163 -11.52 11.83 8.79
N GLU A 164 -11.41 11.79 7.46
CA GLU A 164 -10.74 10.71 6.73
C GLU A 164 -9.26 11.01 6.45
N PRO A 165 -8.38 10.02 6.35
CA PRO A 165 -6.95 10.22 6.12
C PRO A 165 -6.65 10.93 4.79
N LEU A 166 -5.78 11.94 4.80
CA LEU A 166 -5.41 12.69 3.61
C LEU A 166 -4.73 11.82 2.55
N HIS A 167 -5.11 12.03 1.28
CA HIS A 167 -4.47 11.36 0.15
C HIS A 167 -3.07 11.95 -0.15
N PRO A 168 -2.07 11.13 -0.53
CA PRO A 168 -0.68 11.60 -0.68
C PRO A 168 -0.42 12.71 -1.70
N LEU A 169 -1.17 12.71 -2.81
CA LEU A 169 -0.79 13.41 -4.06
C LEU A 169 -0.44 14.90 -3.88
N TYR A 170 -1.17 15.61 -3.01
CA TYR A 170 -1.09 17.07 -2.88
C TYR A 170 -0.38 17.54 -1.59
N LEU A 171 0.26 16.62 -0.86
CA LEU A 171 0.93 16.95 0.39
C LEU A 171 2.33 17.54 0.15
N PRO A 172 2.94 18.24 1.12
CA PRO A 172 4.33 18.68 1.04
C PRO A 172 5.33 17.51 1.15
N ASN A 173 6.57 17.71 0.69
CA ASN A 173 7.62 16.69 0.80
C ASN A 173 8.07 16.46 2.25
N LYS A 174 8.15 17.52 3.05
CA LYS A 174 8.39 17.41 4.49
C LYS A 174 7.03 17.35 5.18
N ILE A 175 6.74 16.21 5.79
CA ILE A 175 5.48 15.96 6.49
C ILE A 175 5.74 15.06 7.69
N GLU A 176 4.94 15.23 8.73
CA GLU A 176 4.95 14.40 9.93
C GLU A 176 3.64 13.60 10.01
N LEU A 177 3.73 12.42 10.60
CA LEU A 177 2.60 11.53 10.78
C LEU A 177 1.92 11.83 12.12
N ILE A 178 0.59 11.77 12.13
CA ILE A 178 -0.22 11.82 13.35
C ILE A 178 -0.88 10.46 13.59
N ASN A 179 -1.19 10.14 14.84
CA ASN A 179 -2.00 8.97 15.15
C ASN A 179 -3.40 9.12 14.54
N TYR A 180 -3.94 8.03 14.02
CA TYR A 180 -5.28 7.94 13.45
C TYR A 180 -6.10 6.93 14.25
N HIS A 181 -7.17 7.41 14.87
CA HIS A 181 -8.01 6.66 15.81
C HIS A 181 -9.32 6.18 15.17
#